data_AF-A0A8H3C209-F1
#
_entry.id   AF-A0A8H3C209-F1
#
_cell.length_a   1.000
_cell.length_b   1.000
_cell.length_c   1.000
_cell.angle_alpha   90.00
_cell.angle_beta   90.00
_cell.angle_gamma   90.00
#
_symmetry.space_group_name_H-M   'P 1'
#
loop_
_entity.id
_entity.type
_entity.pdbx_description
1 polymer ?
#
loop_
_entity_poly.entity_id
_entity_poly.type
_entity_poly.pdbx_seq_one_letter_code
_entity_poly.pdbx_strand_id
1 'polypeptide(L)'
;MGPKLHAVLETNKHALEQARALDEERKLIGRRSPLHGIPILVKDSIATLASEGMNTTAGSYALLGSVVREEATAVSKLRKAGAIILGKTNLLGLDTTIIKLEHSGLITYQVSTPRGPHLYRLECAHRA
;
A
#
# COMPACT_ATOMS: atom_id res chain seq x y z
N MET A 1 -13.73 -19.88 5.29
CA MET A 1 -13.44 -18.75 6.20
C MET A 1 -11.97 -18.86 6.58
N GLY A 2 -11.09 -18.09 5.92
CA GLY A 2 -9.65 -18.14 6.19
C GLY A 2 -9.26 -17.43 7.49
N PRO A 3 -8.02 -17.60 7.98
CA PRO A 3 -7.54 -16.94 9.19
C PRO A 3 -7.55 -15.41 9.07
N LYS A 4 -8.00 -14.71 10.13
CA LYS A 4 -7.90 -13.24 10.23
C LYS A 4 -6.45 -12.86 10.53
N LEU A 5 -5.71 -12.49 9.49
CA LEU A 5 -4.26 -12.23 9.58
C LEU A 5 -3.90 -10.84 10.15
N HIS A 6 -4.87 -9.95 10.41
CA HIS A 6 -4.65 -8.59 10.94
C HIS A 6 -3.45 -7.87 10.30
N ALA A 7 -3.30 -8.05 8.98
CA ALA A 7 -2.12 -7.60 8.23
C ALA A 7 -2.18 -6.11 7.87
N VAL A 8 -3.39 -5.53 7.77
CA VAL A 8 -3.63 -4.12 7.44
C VAL A 8 -4.08 -3.41 8.71
N LEU A 9 -3.38 -2.35 9.09
CA LEU A 9 -3.69 -1.52 10.26
C LEU A 9 -4.69 -0.42 9.91
N GLU A 10 -4.41 0.29 8.82
CA GLU A 10 -5.18 1.46 8.38
C GLU A 10 -5.24 1.51 6.86
N THR A 11 -6.30 2.12 6.34
CA THR A 11 -6.52 2.29 4.89
C THR A 11 -6.60 3.77 4.55
N ASN A 12 -6.04 4.15 3.41
CA ASN A 12 -6.10 5.51 2.90
C ASN A 12 -7.54 5.89 2.52
N LYS A 13 -8.10 6.89 3.20
CA LYS A 13 -9.48 7.37 2.98
C LYS A 13 -9.70 7.95 1.58
N HIS A 14 -8.64 8.36 0.90
CA HIS A 14 -8.68 8.96 -0.44
C HIS A 14 -8.35 7.97 -1.56
N ALA A 15 -8.10 6.69 -1.25
CA ALA A 15 -7.64 5.72 -2.24
C ALA A 15 -8.59 5.57 -3.45
N LEU A 16 -9.91 5.61 -3.23
CA LEU A 16 -10.90 5.52 -4.30
C LEU A 16 -10.92 6.76 -5.18
N GLU A 17 -10.77 7.95 -4.59
CA GLU A 17 -10.68 9.20 -5.34
C GLU A 17 -9.40 9.23 -6.19
N GLN A 18 -8.27 8.84 -5.60
CA GLN A 18 -6.99 8.69 -6.30
C GLN A 18 -7.09 7.70 -7.46
N ALA A 19 -7.78 6.56 -7.28
CA ALA A 19 -8.01 5.59 -8.33
C ALA A 19 -8.79 6.18 -9.51
N ARG A 20 -9.90 6.88 -9.23
CA ARG A 20 -10.72 7.54 -10.28
C ARG A 20 -9.90 8.57 -11.06
N ALA A 21 -9.12 9.39 -10.36
CA ALA A 21 -8.26 10.39 -11.02
C ALA A 21 -7.23 9.74 -11.95
N LEU A 22 -6.62 8.63 -11.53
CA LEU A 22 -5.65 7.89 -12.35
C LEU A 22 -6.31 7.15 -13.53
N ASP A 23 -7.55 6.70 -13.39
CA ASP A 23 -8.30 6.10 -14.51
C ASP A 23 -8.65 7.15 -15.57
N GLU A 24 -9.08 8.35 -15.16
CA GLU A 24 -9.30 9.47 -16.08
C GLU A 24 -8.02 9.91 -16.77
N GLU A 25 -6.93 10.01 -16.02
CA GLU A 25 -5.61 10.29 -16.60
C GLU A 25 -5.20 9.24 -17.64
N ARG A 26 -5.44 7.95 -17.34
CA ARG A 26 -5.13 6.86 -18.28
C ARG A 26 -5.89 7.01 -19.59
N LYS A 27 -7.13 7.47 -19.56
CA LYS A 27 -7.95 7.72 -20.77
C LYS A 27 -7.44 8.92 -21.57
N LEU A 28 -7.00 9.98 -20.89
CA LEU A 28 -6.63 11.25 -21.53
C LEU A 28 -5.23 11.24 -22.12
N ILE A 29 -4.24 10.79 -21.34
CA ILE A 29 -2.81 10.89 -21.70
C ILE A 29 -2.07 9.55 -21.65
N GLY A 30 -2.74 8.48 -21.22
CA GLY A 30 -2.14 7.16 -21.08
C GLY A 30 -1.57 6.89 -19.67
N ARG A 31 -0.89 5.75 -19.53
CA ARG A 31 -0.30 5.32 -18.24
C ARG A 31 1.04 6.02 -18.01
N ARG A 32 1.32 6.50 -16.79
CA ARG A 32 2.64 7.04 -16.41
C ARG A 32 3.74 5.99 -16.39
N SER A 33 3.41 4.78 -15.95
CA SER A 33 4.34 3.66 -15.80
C SER A 33 3.58 2.33 -15.70
N PRO A 34 4.28 1.19 -15.60
CA PRO A 34 3.66 -0.10 -15.26
C PRO A 34 2.96 -0.14 -13.89
N LEU A 35 3.21 0.85 -13.00
CA LEU A 35 2.57 0.98 -11.69
C LEU A 35 1.34 1.90 -11.70
N HIS A 36 0.95 2.44 -12.85
CA HIS A 36 -0.16 3.38 -12.94
C HIS A 36 -1.49 2.76 -12.51
N GLY A 37 -2.09 3.29 -11.45
CA GLY A 37 -3.32 2.80 -10.83
C GLY A 37 -3.12 1.56 -9.95
N ILE A 38 -1.89 1.09 -9.73
CA ILE A 38 -1.64 -0.11 -8.93
C ILE A 38 -1.72 0.23 -7.44
N PRO A 39 -2.60 -0.42 -6.65
CA PRO A 39 -2.65 -0.22 -5.21
C PRO A 39 -1.49 -0.94 -4.52
N ILE A 40 -0.89 -0.26 -3.55
CA ILE A 40 0.28 -0.70 -2.80
C ILE A 40 0.02 -0.50 -1.31
N LEU A 41 0.27 -1.53 -0.52
CA LEU A 41 0.36 -1.40 0.93
C LEU A 41 1.80 -1.15 1.34
N VAL A 42 2.00 -0.26 2.32
CA VAL A 42 3.32 0.07 2.86
C VAL A 42 3.40 -0.32 4.33
N LYS A 43 4.60 -0.65 4.81
CA LYS A 43 4.85 -0.94 6.23
C LYS A 43 4.51 0.27 7.10
N ASP A 44 4.05 0.06 8.33
CA ASP A 44 3.76 1.16 9.27
C ASP A 44 4.98 2.00 9.68
N SER A 45 6.20 1.53 9.43
CA SER A 45 7.42 2.33 9.58
C SER A 45 7.70 3.27 8.40
N ILE A 46 6.99 3.14 7.27
CA ILE A 46 7.19 3.97 6.08
C ILE A 46 6.30 5.21 6.18
N ALA A 47 6.92 6.39 6.27
CA ALA A 47 6.20 7.66 6.38
C ALA A 47 5.28 7.94 5.18
N THR A 48 4.02 8.27 5.47
CA THR A 48 2.99 8.73 4.51
C THR A 48 2.39 10.04 4.99
N LEU A 49 1.74 10.78 4.10
CA LEU A 49 1.13 12.05 4.45
C LEU A 49 -0.02 11.86 5.46
N ALA A 50 0.03 12.59 6.58
CA ALA A 50 -1.03 12.53 7.60
C ALA A 50 -2.41 12.96 7.06
N SER A 51 -2.44 13.78 6.00
CA SER A 51 -3.67 14.19 5.31
C SER A 51 -4.45 13.02 4.70
N GLU A 52 -3.81 11.87 4.46
CA GLU A 52 -4.45 10.63 3.99
C GLU A 52 -5.12 9.82 5.10
N GLY A 53 -5.05 10.30 6.35
CA GLY A 53 -5.74 9.67 7.48
C GLY A 53 -5.11 8.36 7.93
N MET A 54 -3.80 8.18 7.72
CA MET A 54 -3.04 7.02 8.18
C MET A 54 -1.88 7.47 9.07
N ASN A 55 -1.71 6.80 10.19
CA ASN A 55 -0.60 6.97 11.10
C ASN A 55 0.69 6.32 10.55
N THR A 56 1.82 6.69 11.15
CA THR A 56 3.11 6.04 10.96
C THR A 56 3.64 5.75 12.35
N THR A 57 3.22 4.63 12.95
CA THR A 57 3.52 4.33 14.35
C THR A 57 4.81 3.54 14.53
N ALA A 58 5.36 2.98 13.45
CA ALA A 58 6.45 2.01 13.50
C ALA A 58 6.20 0.90 14.55
N GLY A 59 4.94 0.46 14.70
CA GLY A 59 4.54 -0.55 15.68
C GLY A 59 4.57 -0.08 17.15
N SER A 60 4.71 1.23 17.41
CA SER A 60 4.80 1.80 18.75
C SER A 60 3.60 2.68 19.06
N TYR A 61 2.87 2.36 20.14
CA TYR A 61 1.77 3.18 20.63
C TYR A 61 2.19 4.62 20.97
N ALA A 62 3.47 4.83 21.34
CA ALA A 62 4.01 6.15 21.64
C ALA A 62 4.00 7.11 20.43
N LEU A 63 3.92 6.57 19.20
CA LEU A 63 3.89 7.34 17.95
C LEU A 63 2.48 7.47 17.36
N LEU A 64 1.45 6.99 18.06
CA LEU A 64 0.06 7.15 17.63
C LEU A 64 -0.31 8.64 17.58
N GLY A 65 -0.86 9.10 16.46
CA GLY A 65 -1.19 10.50 16.22
C GLY A 65 0.02 11.37 15.85
N SER A 66 1.22 10.81 15.75
CA SER A 66 2.41 11.55 15.30
C SER A 66 2.25 11.99 13.85
N VAL A 67 2.52 13.27 13.59
CA VAL A 67 2.51 13.84 12.24
C VAL A 67 3.93 13.84 11.71
N VAL A 68 4.17 13.05 10.66
CA VAL A 68 5.44 13.07 9.96
C VAL A 68 5.62 14.39 9.21
N ARG A 69 6.83 14.95 9.27
CA ARG A 69 7.17 16.20 8.59
C ARG A 69 7.19 16.06 7.06
N GLU A 70 7.63 14.89 6.59
CA GLU A 70 7.76 14.57 5.17
C GLU A 70 7.38 13.10 4.91
N GLU A 71 6.86 12.81 3.73
CA GLU A 71 6.66 11.43 3.29
C GLU A 71 7.99 10.77 2.90
N ALA A 72 8.04 9.44 2.98
CA ALA A 72 9.23 8.70 2.60
C ALA A 72 9.52 8.84 1.09
N THR A 73 10.80 8.98 0.72
CA THR A 73 11.22 9.11 -0.69
C THR A 73 10.72 7.97 -1.58
N ALA A 74 10.63 6.75 -1.04
CA ALA A 74 10.08 5.60 -1.75
C ALA A 74 8.60 5.80 -2.10
N VAL A 75 7.81 6.33 -1.17
CA VAL A 75 6.39 6.64 -1.38
C VAL A 75 6.24 7.73 -2.44
N SER A 76 7.03 8.79 -2.36
CA SER A 76 7.01 9.85 -3.38
C SER A 76 7.33 9.31 -4.78
N LYS A 77 8.30 8.40 -4.91
CA LYS A 77 8.63 7.74 -6.19
C LYS A 77 7.49 6.87 -6.71
N LEU A 78 6.84 6.10 -5.83
CA LEU A 78 5.69 5.27 -6.19
C LEU A 78 4.51 6.13 -6.68
N ARG A 79 4.21 7.23 -6.00
CA ARG A 79 3.17 8.17 -6.43
C ARG A 79 3.48 8.82 -7.77
N LYS A 80 4.74 9.24 -7.99
CA LYS A 80 5.20 9.78 -9.27
C LYS A 80 5.02 8.76 -10.41
N ALA A 81 5.24 7.48 -10.14
CA ALA A 81 4.99 6.38 -11.07
C ALA A 81 3.49 6.08 -11.30
N GLY A 82 2.58 6.73 -10.55
CA GLY A 82 1.14 6.54 -10.63
C GLY A 82 0.60 5.44 -9.73
N ALA A 83 1.35 4.95 -8.74
CA ALA A 83 0.83 3.98 -7.77
C ALA A 83 -0.05 4.65 -6.71
N ILE A 84 -0.97 3.87 -6.15
CA ILE A 84 -1.89 4.29 -5.09
C ILE A 84 -1.43 3.69 -3.77
N ILE A 85 -1.15 4.50 -2.76
CA ILE A 85 -0.87 3.98 -1.41
C ILE A 85 -2.20 3.65 -0.76
N LEU A 86 -2.52 2.36 -0.67
CA LEU A 86 -3.80 1.85 -0.21
C LEU A 86 -3.92 1.87 1.32
N GLY A 87 -2.83 1.69 2.05
CA GLY A 87 -2.89 1.46 3.48
C GLY A 87 -1.56 1.10 4.14
N LYS A 88 -1.61 1.00 5.46
CA LYS A 88 -0.52 0.61 6.36
C LYS A 88 -0.64 -0.85 6.75
N THR A 89 0.49 -1.53 6.77
CA THR A 89 0.57 -2.93 7.20
C THR A 89 1.25 -3.08 8.54
N ASN A 90 0.88 -4.14 9.26
CA ASN A 90 1.43 -4.45 10.57
C ASN A 90 2.96 -4.66 10.49
N LEU A 91 3.65 -4.28 11.56
CA LEU A 91 5.09 -4.40 11.71
C LEU A 91 5.42 -5.70 12.45
N LEU A 92 5.91 -6.73 11.73
CA LEU A 92 6.64 -7.84 12.35
C LEU A 92 8.14 -7.65 12.06
N GLY A 93 8.97 -8.02 13.05
CA GLY A 93 10.34 -7.52 13.29
C GLY A 93 11.45 -7.86 12.29
N LEU A 94 11.17 -7.98 10.99
CA LEU A 94 12.20 -8.04 9.94
C LEU A 94 11.84 -7.08 8.82
N ASP A 95 12.81 -6.29 8.39
CA ASP A 95 12.57 -5.06 7.63
C ASP A 95 12.54 -5.22 6.11
N THR A 96 11.77 -4.30 5.51
CA THR A 96 11.44 -4.10 4.09
C THR A 96 10.37 -5.06 3.53
N THR A 97 9.13 -4.57 3.44
CA THR A 97 8.05 -5.23 2.69
C THR A 97 7.23 -4.14 2.02
N ILE A 98 7.32 -4.04 0.69
CA ILE A 98 6.37 -3.29 -0.16
C ILE A 98 5.46 -4.35 -0.75
N ILE A 99 4.15 -4.22 -0.54
CA ILE A 99 3.20 -5.20 -1.05
C ILE A 99 2.49 -4.61 -2.26
N LYS A 100 2.82 -5.13 -3.44
CA LYS A 100 2.13 -4.80 -4.70
C LYS A 100 0.88 -5.65 -4.82
N LEU A 101 -0.26 -5.02 -5.12
CA LEU A 101 -1.49 -5.72 -5.47
C LEU A 101 -1.61 -5.78 -6.98
N GLU A 102 -1.49 -6.96 -7.57
CA GLU A 102 -1.82 -7.15 -8.98
C GLU A 102 -3.28 -7.57 -9.15
N HIS A 103 -3.96 -6.99 -10.15
CA HIS A 103 -5.36 -7.26 -10.44
C HIS A 103 -5.46 -8.13 -11.71
N SER A 104 -5.56 -9.45 -11.52
CA SER A 104 -5.86 -10.45 -12.57
C SER A 104 -6.95 -11.44 -12.12
N GLY A 105 -7.99 -10.93 -11.45
CA GLY A 105 -9.08 -11.74 -10.89
C GLY A 105 -8.74 -12.45 -9.56
N LEU A 106 -7.48 -12.40 -9.12
CA LEU A 106 -7.00 -12.81 -7.80
C LEU A 106 -6.09 -11.72 -7.25
N ILE A 107 -6.32 -11.25 -6.01
CA ILE A 107 -5.39 -10.33 -5.36
C ILE A 107 -4.17 -11.12 -4.89
N THR A 108 -3.10 -11.12 -5.68
CA THR A 108 -1.83 -11.76 -5.30
C THR A 108 -0.92 -10.71 -4.68
N TYR A 109 -0.39 -11.01 -3.48
CA TYR A 109 0.50 -10.13 -2.74
C TYR A 109 1.93 -10.69 -2.81
N GLN A 110 2.86 -9.95 -3.40
CA GLN A 110 4.27 -10.34 -3.41
C GLN A 110 5.03 -9.62 -2.30
N VAL A 111 5.68 -10.38 -1.43
CA VAL A 111 6.50 -9.87 -0.31
C VAL A 111 7.97 -10.08 -0.65
N SER A 112 8.71 -9.00 -0.92
CA SER A 112 10.16 -9.07 -1.13
C SER A 112 10.89 -8.85 0.19
N THR A 113 11.63 -9.84 0.68
CA THR A 113 12.49 -9.72 1.88
C THR A 113 13.97 -9.86 1.51
N PRO A 114 14.91 -9.47 2.39
CA PRO A 114 16.35 -9.69 2.17
C PRO A 114 16.75 -11.16 1.97
N ARG A 115 15.88 -12.11 2.36
CA ARG A 115 16.09 -13.56 2.18
C ARG A 115 15.49 -14.12 0.88
N GLY A 116 14.97 -13.24 0.01
CA GLY A 116 14.34 -13.61 -1.26
C GLY A 116 12.86 -13.20 -1.34
N PRO A 117 12.27 -13.25 -2.54
CA PRO A 117 10.85 -13.00 -2.74
C PRO A 117 10.03 -14.18 -2.19
N HIS A 118 9.16 -13.91 -1.23
CA HIS A 118 8.13 -14.83 -0.80
C HIS A 118 6.78 -14.40 -1.40
N LEU A 119 6.22 -15.25 -2.27
CA LEU A 119 4.90 -15.04 -2.84
C LEU A 119 3.86 -15.58 -1.85
N TYR A 120 3.07 -14.70 -1.25
CA TYR A 120 1.95 -15.10 -0.41
C TYR A 120 0.65 -14.95 -1.21
N ARG A 121 0.08 -16.08 -1.63
CA ARG A 121 -1.22 -16.13 -2.30
C ARG A 121 -2.30 -16.05 -1.22
N LEU A 122 -2.98 -14.92 -1.11
CA LEU A 122 -4.24 -14.81 -0.36
C LEU A 122 -5.39 -14.90 -1.38
N GLU A 123 -6.12 -16.01 -1.36
CA GLU A 123 -7.39 -16.09 -2.08
C GLU A 123 -8.41 -15.22 -1.35
N CYS A 124 -8.72 -14.05 -1.91
CA CYS A 124 -9.93 -13.34 -1.53
C CYS A 124 -11.13 -14.14 -2.04
N ALA A 125 -11.85 -14.77 -1.12
CA ALA A 125 -13.20 -15.26 -1.39
C ALA A 125 -14.13 -14.05 -1.60
N HIS A 126 -14.26 -13.61 -2.84
CA HIS A 126 -15.46 -12.93 -3.32
C HIS A 126 -15.92 -13.66 -4.59
N ARG A 127 -16.73 -14.71 -4.37
CA ARG A 127 -17.85 -14.97 -5.27
C ARG A 127 -18.93 -13.98 -4.85
N ALA A 128 -19.19 -12.99 -5.69
CA ALA A 128 -20.48 -12.37 -6.00
C ALA A 128 -20.18 -11.09 -6.78
#